data_AF-A0A950ZAI3-F1
#
_entry.id   AF-A0A950ZAI3-F1
#
_cell.length_a   1.000
_cell.length_b   1.000
_cell.length_c   1.000
_cell.angle_alpha   90.00
_cell.angle_beta   90.00
_cell.angle_gamma   90.00
#
_symmetry.space_group_name_H-M   'P 1'
#
loop_
_entity.id
_entity.type
_entity.pdbx_description
1 polymer ?
#
loop_
_entity_poly.entity_id
_entity_poly.type
_entity_poly.pdbx_seq_one_letter_code
_entity_poly.pdbx_strand_id
1 'polypeptide(L)'
;MNIDYLYFDLALLAAVMSFAWPAVTLEDLRSGRLWSTSVVLIALWFIVDQIALETGVWYFPAEGTLPIRVARLPLEEWLALFGHTVITRLVLRNTLRRGART
;
A
#
# COMPACT_ATOMS: atom_id res chain seq x y z
N MET A 1 -3.54 16.19 -6.61
CA MET A 1 -2.44 15.22 -6.72
C MET A 1 -2.05 15.08 -8.18
N ASN A 2 -0.84 15.45 -8.55
CA ASN A 2 -0.40 15.34 -9.94
C ASN A 2 -0.34 13.84 -10.32
N ILE A 3 -0.67 13.44 -11.55
CA ILE A 3 -0.49 12.05 -12.02
C ILE A 3 0.94 11.57 -11.78
N ASP A 4 1.89 12.50 -11.79
CA ASP A 4 3.30 12.31 -11.42
C ASP A 4 3.49 11.67 -10.05
N TYR A 5 2.64 12.00 -9.07
CA TYR A 5 2.70 11.40 -7.73
C TYR A 5 2.31 9.91 -7.76
N LEU A 6 1.23 9.56 -8.48
CA LEU A 6 0.84 8.16 -8.65
C LEU A 6 1.92 7.38 -9.41
N TYR A 7 2.51 7.97 -10.45
CA TYR A 7 3.64 7.36 -11.15
C TYR A 7 4.85 7.16 -10.24
N PHE A 8 5.16 8.15 -9.40
CA PHE A 8 6.22 8.06 -8.42
C PHE A 8 5.97 6.95 -7.41
N ASP A 9 4.77 6.87 -6.83
CA ASP A 9 4.40 5.81 -5.88
C ASP A 9 4.46 4.43 -6.54
N LEU A 10 3.93 4.28 -7.76
CA LEU A 10 4.02 3.01 -8.49
C LEU A 10 5.47 2.62 -8.81
N ALA A 11 6.30 3.59 -9.20
CA ALA A 11 7.72 3.37 -9.46
C ALA A 11 8.47 2.99 -8.18
N LEU A 12 8.18 3.66 -7.06
CA LEU A 12 8.74 3.36 -5.75
C LEU A 12 8.33 1.96 -5.29
N LEU A 13 7.05 1.60 -5.44
CA LEU A 13 6.54 0.28 -5.13
C LEU A 13 7.19 -0.81 -5.99
N ALA A 14 7.35 -0.57 -7.30
CA ALA A 14 8.04 -1.48 -8.20
C ALA A 14 9.52 -1.66 -7.80
N ALA A 15 10.21 -0.57 -7.48
CA ALA A 15 11.60 -0.59 -7.02
C ALA A 15 11.74 -1.38 -5.71
N VAL A 16 10.88 -1.11 -4.73
CA VAL A 16 10.86 -1.83 -3.44
C VAL A 16 10.55 -3.32 -3.65
N MET A 17 9.59 -3.63 -4.53
CA MET A 17 9.23 -5.01 -4.87
C MET A 17 10.40 -5.74 -5.52
N SER A 18 11.24 -5.08 -6.32
CA SER A 18 12.41 -5.71 -6.95
C SER A 18 13.39 -6.33 -5.95
N PHE A 19 13.53 -5.76 -4.75
CA PHE A 19 14.39 -6.31 -3.69
C PHE A 19 13.83 -7.60 -3.08
N ALA A 20 12.50 -7.74 -3.06
CA ALA A 20 11.83 -8.90 -2.53
C ALA A 20 11.53 -9.95 -3.60
N TRP A 21 11.45 -9.55 -4.87
CA TRP A 21 11.00 -10.38 -5.99
C TRP A 21 11.66 -11.77 -6.07
N PRO A 22 13.00 -11.91 -5.94
CA PRO A 22 13.64 -13.23 -6.03
C PRO A 22 13.23 -14.21 -4.93
N ALA A 23 12.63 -13.73 -3.84
CA ALA A 23 12.25 -14.53 -2.68
C ALA A 23 10.73 -14.65 -2.51
N VAL A 24 9.93 -13.94 -3.30
CA VAL A 24 8.47 -14.03 -3.27
C VAL A 24 8.02 -15.20 -4.13
N THR A 25 7.28 -16.12 -3.52
CA THR A 25 6.68 -17.26 -4.22
C THR A 25 5.18 -17.07 -4.40
N LEU A 26 4.57 -17.83 -5.32
CA LEU A 26 3.12 -17.84 -5.48
C LEU A 26 2.38 -18.30 -4.21
N GLU A 27 3.01 -19.17 -3.42
CA GLU A 27 2.48 -19.61 -2.12
C GLU A 27 2.39 -18.46 -1.11
N ASP A 28 3.35 -17.51 -1.18
CA ASP A 28 3.33 -16.32 -0.33
C ASP A 28 2.12 -15.46 -0.63
N LEU A 29 1.83 -15.29 -1.92
CA LEU A 29 0.64 -14.57 -2.41
C LEU A 29 -0.66 -15.32 -2.11
N ARG A 30 -0.62 -16.62 -1.86
CA ARG A 30 -1.78 -17.42 -1.41
C ARG A 30 -1.88 -17.51 0.12
N SER A 31 -0.94 -16.93 0.85
CA SER A 31 -0.91 -17.04 2.31
C SER A 31 -2.04 -16.25 2.95
N GLY A 32 -2.96 -16.95 3.62
CA GLY A 32 -4.03 -16.29 4.39
C GLY A 32 -3.49 -15.35 5.48
N ARG A 33 -2.30 -15.61 6.03
CA ARG A 33 -1.64 -14.72 7.00
C ARG A 33 -1.18 -13.40 6.38
N LEU A 34 -0.68 -13.43 5.14
CA LEU A 34 -0.34 -12.20 4.42
C LEU A 34 -1.60 -11.34 4.30
N TRP A 35 -2.66 -11.92 3.72
CA TRP A 35 -3.90 -11.21 3.47
C TRP A 35 -4.60 -10.74 4.73
N SER A 36 -4.67 -11.56 5.78
CA SER A 36 -5.30 -11.14 7.04
C SER A 36 -4.56 -9.95 7.67
N THR A 37 -3.23 -9.99 7.72
CA THR A 37 -2.45 -8.87 8.25
C THR A 37 -2.57 -7.62 7.37
N SER A 38 -2.55 -7.77 6.04
CA SER A 38 -2.71 -6.65 5.12
C SER A 38 -4.09 -6.01 5.23
N VAL A 39 -5.17 -6.80 5.34
CA VAL A 39 -6.53 -6.29 5.51
C VAL A 39 -6.65 -5.51 6.82
N VAL A 40 -6.10 -6.03 7.93
CA VAL A 40 -6.12 -5.32 9.22
C VAL A 40 -5.36 -3.99 9.13
N LEU A 41 -4.17 -3.99 8.52
CA LEU A 41 -3.37 -2.78 8.38
C LEU A 41 -4.03 -1.74 7.46
N ILE A 42 -4.61 -2.18 6.33
CA ILE A 42 -5.37 -1.30 5.42
C ILE A 42 -6.57 -0.70 6.16
N ALA A 43 -7.29 -1.49 6.95
CA ALA A 43 -8.43 -1.00 7.72
C ALA A 43 -8.00 0.07 8.74
N LEU A 44 -6.86 -0.12 9.42
CA LEU A 44 -6.32 0.87 10.35
C LEU A 44 -5.89 2.17 9.63
N TRP A 45 -5.19 2.06 8.50
CA TRP A 45 -4.80 3.22 7.70
C TRP A 45 -6.01 3.98 7.17
N PHE A 46 -7.01 3.24 6.66
CA PHE A 46 -8.26 3.81 6.22
C PHE A 46 -8.94 4.65 7.33
N ILE A 47 -8.98 4.14 8.56
CA ILE A 47 -9.55 4.90 9.70
C ILE A 47 -8.78 6.20 9.93
N VAL A 48 -7.45 6.15 9.89
CA VAL A 48 -6.60 7.35 10.04
C VAL A 48 -6.89 8.36 8.94
N ASP A 49 -7.02 7.91 7.69
CA ASP A 49 -7.33 8.79 6.55
C ASP A 49 -8.72 9.42 6.68
N GLN A 50 -9.73 8.67 7.12
CA GLN A 50 -11.05 9.23 7.36
C GLN A 50 -11.02 10.33 8.43
N ILE A 51 -10.28 10.11 9.52
CA ILE A 51 -10.11 11.12 10.58
C ILE A 51 -9.37 12.35 10.03
N ALA A 52 -8.32 12.17 9.23
CA ALA A 52 -7.57 13.27 8.63
C ALA A 52 -8.42 14.09 7.66
N LEU A 53 -9.29 13.43 6.88
CA LEU A 53 -10.24 14.08 5.99
C LEU A 53 -11.35 14.82 6.74
N GLU A 54 -11.88 14.23 7.82
CA GLU A 54 -12.94 14.83 8.62
C GLU A 54 -12.45 16.05 9.40
N THR A 55 -11.21 16.00 9.92
CA THR A 55 -10.57 17.11 10.64
C THR A 55 -10.02 18.20 9.72
N GLY A 56 -10.02 17.97 8.40
CA GLY A 56 -9.49 18.91 7.41
C GLY A 56 -7.96 19.02 7.41
N VAL A 57 -7.25 18.15 8.13
CA VAL A 57 -5.78 18.05 8.10
C VAL A 57 -5.29 17.64 6.72
N TRP A 58 -6.08 16.82 6.02
CA TRP A 58 -5.80 16.34 4.68
C TRP A 58 -7.01 16.51 3.77
N TYR A 59 -6.79 16.72 2.47
CA TYR A 59 -7.86 16.77 1.47
C TYR A 59 -7.34 16.39 0.08
N PHE A 60 -8.26 15.92 -0.76
CA PHE A 60 -7.96 15.45 -2.11
C PHE A 60 -8.57 16.39 -3.16
N PRO A 61 -7.78 17.29 -3.78
CA PRO A 61 -8.30 18.23 -4.76
C PRO A 61 -8.77 17.53 -6.04
N ALA A 62 -9.95 17.92 -6.54
CA ALA A 62 -10.57 17.30 -7.71
C ALA A 62 -9.72 17.43 -9.00
N GLU A 63 -8.96 18.52 -9.13
CA GLU A 63 -8.12 18.81 -10.31
C GLU A 63 -6.93 17.87 -10.48
N GLY A 64 -6.62 17.08 -9.45
CA GLY A 64 -5.55 16.10 -9.51
C GLY A 64 -5.91 14.85 -8.73
N THR A 65 -7.10 14.33 -8.87
CA THR A 65 -7.40 12.98 -8.37
C THR A 65 -8.31 12.30 -9.37
N LEU A 66 -8.31 10.97 -9.41
CA LEU A 66 -9.33 10.29 -10.20
C LEU A 66 -10.71 10.64 -9.62
N PRO A 67 -11.72 10.84 -10.48
CA PRO A 67 -13.05 11.23 -10.02
C PRO A 67 -13.76 10.11 -9.25
N ILE A 68 -13.29 8.87 -9.38
CA ILE A 68 -13.86 7.70 -8.71
C ILE A 68 -13.41 7.69 -7.26
N ARG A 69 -14.37 7.77 -6.33
CA ARG A 69 -14.12 7.81 -4.89
C ARG A 69 -14.88 6.73 -4.15
N VAL A 70 -14.22 6.11 -3.17
CA VAL A 70 -14.82 5.16 -2.25
C VAL A 70 -14.54 5.68 -0.83
N ALA A 71 -15.61 5.98 -0.09
CA ALA A 71 -15.54 6.56 1.25
C ALA A 71 -14.59 7.78 1.32
N ARG A 72 -14.85 8.81 0.50
CA ARG A 72 -14.10 10.09 0.42
C ARG A 72 -12.66 10.00 -0.11
N LEU A 73 -12.05 8.81 -0.15
CA LEU A 73 -10.75 8.55 -0.74
C LEU A 73 -10.89 8.31 -2.25
N PRO A 74 -9.99 8.88 -3.07
CA PRO A 74 -9.94 8.59 -4.49
C PRO A 74 -9.38 7.19 -4.74
N LEU A 75 -9.74 6.58 -5.88
CA LEU A 75 -9.41 5.18 -6.19
C LEU A 75 -7.90 4.92 -6.19
N GLU A 76 -7.10 5.86 -6.67
CA GLU A 76 -5.64 5.75 -6.67
C GLU A 76 -5.06 5.65 -5.25
N GLU A 77 -5.67 6.28 -4.25
CA GLU A 77 -5.22 6.19 -2.86
C GLU A 77 -5.45 4.79 -2.30
N TRP A 78 -6.58 4.17 -2.65
CA TRP A 78 -6.85 2.78 -2.31
C TRP A 78 -5.80 1.84 -2.91
N LEU A 79 -5.40 2.08 -4.16
CA LEU A 79 -4.35 1.30 -4.82
C LEU A 79 -2.99 1.52 -4.16
N ALA A 80 -2.65 2.76 -3.79
CA ALA A 80 -1.42 3.09 -3.08
C ALA A 80 -1.38 2.41 -1.70
N LEU A 81 -2.43 2.57 -0.87
CA LEU A 81 -2.55 1.93 0.44
C LEU A 81 -2.42 0.41 0.37
N PHE A 82 -3.13 -0.21 -0.58
CA PHE A 82 -3.08 -1.65 -0.79
C PHE A 82 -1.69 -2.11 -1.23
N GLY A 83 -1.13 -1.46 -2.26
CA GLY A 83 0.19 -1.76 -2.79
C GLY A 83 1.29 -1.62 -1.74
N HIS A 84 1.32 -0.48 -1.04
CA HIS A 84 2.25 -0.21 0.05
C HIS A 84 2.18 -1.28 1.12
N THR A 85 0.97 -1.63 1.58
CA THR A 85 0.79 -2.59 2.66
C THR A 85 1.28 -3.98 2.25
N VAL A 86 0.84 -4.48 1.10
CA VAL A 86 1.18 -5.83 0.62
C VAL A 86 2.67 -5.94 0.32
N ILE A 87 3.23 -4.99 -0.42
CA ILE A 87 4.65 -5.00 -0.81
C ILE A 87 5.54 -4.87 0.42
N THR A 88 5.26 -3.94 1.33
CA THR A 88 6.03 -3.78 2.57
C THR A 88 6.01 -5.07 3.40
N ARG A 89 4.86 -5.74 3.48
CA ARG A 89 4.73 -6.99 4.24
C ARG A 89 5.55 -8.12 3.63
N LEU A 90 5.58 -8.23 2.29
CA LEU A 90 6.39 -9.18 1.54
C LEU A 90 7.89 -8.92 1.74
N VAL A 91 8.31 -7.66 1.65
CA VAL A 91 9.69 -7.23 1.87
C VAL A 91 10.13 -7.52 3.29
N LEU A 92 9.36 -7.12 4.30
CA LEU A 92 9.69 -7.34 5.71
C LEU A 92 9.86 -8.82 6.02
N ARG A 93 8.95 -9.67 5.50
CA ARG A 93 9.07 -11.12 5.63
C ARG A 93 10.38 -11.65 5.03
N ASN A 94 10.72 -11.20 3.82
CA ASN A 94 11.95 -11.62 3.16
C ASN A 94 13.18 -11.20 3.97
N THR A 95 13.23 -9.95 4.43
CA THR A 95 14.32 -9.44 5.27
C THR A 95 14.49 -10.24 6.56
N LEU A 96 13.39 -10.53 7.27
CA LEU A 96 13.42 -11.33 8.49
C LEU A 96 13.87 -12.78 8.24
N ARG A 97 13.47 -13.38 7.11
CA ARG A 97 13.92 -14.73 6.71
C ARG A 97 15.40 -14.80 6.40
N ARG A 98 15.96 -13.76 5.78
CA ARG A 98 17.41 -13.69 5.49
C ARG A 98 18.21 -13.54 6.78
N GLY A 99 17.77 -12.70 7.71
CA GLY A 99 18.45 -12.53 9.01
C GLY A 99 18.40 -13.75 9.94
N ALA A 100 17.43 -14.65 9.77
CA ALA A 100 17.35 -15.89 10.54
C ALA A 100 18.28 -17.02 10.04
N ARG A 101 18.97 -16.83 8.91
CA ARG A 101 19.88 -17.82 8.29
C ARG A 101 21.36 -17.49 8.50
N THR A 102 21.68 -16.37 9.14
CA THR A 102 23.02 -15.91 9.52
C THR A 102 23.23 -16.09 11.00
#